data_AF-A0A0V0YVD2-F1
#
_entry.id   AF-A0A0V0YVD2-F1
#
_cell.length_a   1.000
_cell.length_b   1.000
_cell.length_c   1.000
_cell.angle_alpha   90.00
_cell.angle_beta   90.00
_cell.angle_gamma   90.00
#
_symmetry.space_group_name_H-M   'P 1'
#
loop_
_entity.id
_entity.type
_entity.pdbx_description
1 polymer ?
#
loop_
_entity_poly.entity_id
_entity_poly.type
_entity_poly.pdbx_seq_one_letter_code
_entity_poly.pdbx_strand_id
1 'polypeptide(L)'
;MVLEKLSSIEDPVAFVAVVGPYHCGKSFLLNVLLNSTHGFTVGSRPEPETRGIWIRVVPKTKLKAVDGSQVILLDTEGFFGEGATRLYDAK
;
A
#
# COMPACT_ATOMS: atom_id res chain seq x y z
N MET A 1 -16.24 -5.83 0.44
CA MET A 1 -15.81 -4.44 0.14
C MET A 1 -14.70 -4.06 1.14
N VAL A 2 -13.59 -3.40 0.74
CA VAL A 2 -12.43 -3.18 1.66
C VAL A 2 -12.83 -2.50 2.99
N LEU A 3 -13.79 -1.58 2.94
CA LEU A 3 -14.32 -0.89 4.12
C LEU A 3 -14.99 -1.83 5.13
N GLU A 4 -15.68 -2.88 4.68
CA GLU A 4 -16.30 -3.87 5.58
C GLU A 4 -15.24 -4.67 6.34
N LYS A 5 -14.12 -5.00 5.67
CA LYS A 5 -12.98 -5.67 6.30
C LYS A 5 -12.28 -4.79 7.31
N LEU A 6 -12.25 -3.48 7.08
CA LEU A 6 -11.70 -2.53 8.04
C LEU A 6 -12.64 -2.36 9.24
N SER A 7 -13.95 -2.28 9.02
CA SER A 7 -14.94 -2.17 10.10
C SER A 7 -15.03 -3.41 10.99
N SER A 8 -14.62 -4.57 10.49
CA SER A 8 -14.59 -5.81 11.28
C SER A 8 -13.35 -5.97 12.15
N ILE A 9 -12.39 -5.02 12.12
CA ILE A 9 -11.20 -5.07 12.95
C ILE A 9 -11.55 -4.46 14.32
N GLU A 10 -11.50 -5.28 15.36
CA GLU A 10 -11.77 -4.85 16.74
C GLU A 10 -10.55 -4.24 17.44
N ASP A 11 -9.35 -4.53 16.91
CA ASP A 11 -8.10 -4.05 17.46
C ASP A 11 -7.77 -2.62 17.06
N PRO A 12 -6.97 -1.89 17.87
CA PRO A 12 -6.32 -0.66 17.40
C PRO A 12 -5.58 -0.90 16.08
N VAL A 13 -5.60 0.10 15.20
CA VAL A 13 -5.06 -0.01 13.85
C VAL A 13 -3.88 0.94 13.67
N ALA A 14 -2.79 0.43 13.10
CA ALA A 14 -1.64 1.22 12.69
C ALA A 14 -1.50 1.18 11.15
N PHE A 15 -1.56 2.34 10.51
CA PHE A 15 -1.36 2.47 9.07
C PHE A 15 0.10 2.79 8.74
N VAL A 16 0.67 2.09 7.76
CA VAL A 16 1.98 2.39 7.17
C VAL A 16 1.77 2.63 5.68
N ALA A 17 2.02 3.86 5.24
CA ALA A 17 1.87 4.27 3.84
C ALA A 17 3.23 4.53 3.19
N VAL A 18 3.39 4.09 1.95
CA VAL A 18 4.55 4.44 1.12
C VAL A 18 4.08 5.26 -0.06
N VAL A 19 4.58 6.49 -0.15
CA VAL A 19 4.21 7.49 -1.16
C VAL A 19 5.48 7.96 -1.87
N GLY A 20 5.41 8.16 -3.18
CA GLY A 20 6.59 8.49 -3.98
C GLY A 20 6.30 8.41 -5.49
N PRO A 21 7.24 8.84 -6.34
CA PRO A 21 7.03 8.84 -7.78
C PRO A 21 6.76 7.43 -8.35
N TYR A 22 6.26 7.38 -9.59
CA TYR A 22 6.15 6.14 -10.35
C TYR A 22 7.51 5.43 -10.49
N HIS A 23 7.50 4.09 -10.49
CA HIS A 23 8.70 3.22 -10.55
C HIS A 23 9.78 3.44 -9.46
N CYS A 24 9.46 4.06 -8.32
CA CYS A 24 10.40 4.20 -7.19
C CYS A 24 10.42 3.00 -6.22
N GLY A 25 9.89 1.83 -6.60
CA GLY A 25 9.96 0.62 -5.79
C GLY A 25 9.05 0.59 -4.55
N LYS A 26 7.97 1.39 -4.51
CA LYS A 26 7.02 1.46 -3.38
C LYS A 26 6.40 0.10 -3.03
N SER A 27 5.78 -0.54 -4.02
CA SER A 27 5.17 -1.88 -3.90
C SER A 27 6.21 -2.95 -3.54
N PHE A 28 7.44 -2.81 -4.05
CA PHE A 28 8.56 -3.69 -3.70
C PHE A 28 8.96 -3.55 -2.23
N LEU A 29 9.10 -2.31 -1.72
CA LEU A 29 9.41 -2.07 -0.30
C LEU A 29 8.34 -2.67 0.61
N LEU A 30 7.06 -2.48 0.29
CA LEU A 30 5.96 -3.06 1.07
C LEU A 30 5.96 -4.60 1.04
N ASN A 31 6.34 -5.20 -0.09
CA ASN A 31 6.53 -6.65 -0.20
C ASN A 31 7.68 -7.16 0.68
N VAL A 32 8.79 -6.41 0.76
CA VAL A 32 9.89 -6.72 1.67
C VAL A 32 9.41 -6.66 3.13
N LEU A 33 8.63 -5.65 3.52
CA LEU A 33 8.05 -5.55 4.87
C LEU A 33 7.09 -6.71 5.19
N LEU A 34 6.41 -7.25 4.18
CA LEU A 34 5.54 -8.42 4.32
C LEU A 34 6.30 -9.76 4.35
N ASN A 35 7.61 -9.73 4.13
CA ASN A 35 8.43 -10.90 3.82
C ASN A 35 7.74 -11.79 2.76
N SER A 36 7.27 -11.16 1.68
CA SER A 36 6.47 -11.82 0.64
C SER A 36 6.65 -11.16 -0.72
N THR A 37 6.80 -11.96 -1.76
CA THR A 37 6.86 -11.49 -3.16
C THR A 37 5.48 -11.31 -3.82
N HIS A 38 4.39 -11.63 -3.10
CA HIS A 38 3.01 -11.67 -3.65
C HIS A 38 2.04 -10.74 -2.89
N GLY A 39 2.55 -9.74 -2.16
CA GLY A 39 1.73 -8.81 -1.39
C GLY A 39 1.09 -7.73 -2.26
N PHE A 40 1.90 -6.90 -2.91
CA PHE A 40 1.48 -5.89 -3.85
C PHE A 40 1.96 -6.28 -5.24
N THR A 41 1.13 -6.03 -6.25
CA THR A 41 1.50 -6.26 -7.64
C THR A 41 2.69 -5.37 -7.98
N VAL A 42 3.79 -5.99 -8.37
CA VAL A 42 4.94 -5.33 -8.99
C VAL A 42 4.96 -5.84 -10.41
N GLY A 43 4.77 -4.98 -11.38
CA GLY A 43 4.94 -5.32 -12.77
C GLY A 43 6.16 -4.63 -13.37
N SER A 44 6.30 -4.88 -14.66
CA SER A 44 7.45 -4.56 -15.49
C SER A 44 7.09 -3.61 -16.63
N ARG A 45 5.87 -3.07 -16.65
CA ARG A 45 5.36 -2.30 -17.79
C ARG A 45 5.46 -0.80 -17.53
N PRO A 46 5.58 0.03 -18.59
CA PRO A 46 5.68 1.49 -18.45
C PRO A 46 4.37 2.15 -17.96
N GLU A 47 3.24 1.46 -18.03
CA GLU A 47 1.97 2.01 -17.57
C GLU A 47 1.85 2.00 -16.03
N PRO A 48 1.17 2.98 -15.40
CA PRO A 48 0.96 2.99 -13.96
C PRO A 48 0.21 1.73 -13.50
N GLU A 49 0.91 0.87 -12.75
CA GLU A 49 0.37 -0.40 -12.25
C GLU A 49 -0.55 -0.23 -11.03
N THR A 50 -0.35 0.86 -10.29
CA THR A 50 -1.08 1.24 -9.08
C THR A 50 -1.83 2.55 -9.39
N ARG A 51 -3.13 2.47 -9.70
CA ARG A 51 -4.11 3.58 -9.84
C ARG A 51 -5.01 3.82 -8.61
N GLY A 52 -4.77 4.88 -7.84
CA GLY A 52 -5.41 5.11 -6.54
C GLY A 52 -4.63 4.52 -5.35
N ILE A 53 -5.33 3.95 -4.37
CA ILE A 53 -4.75 3.49 -3.09
C ILE A 53 -5.09 2.03 -2.85
N TRP A 54 -4.07 1.21 -2.60
CA TRP A 54 -4.21 -0.20 -2.26
C TRP A 54 -4.08 -0.38 -0.77
N ILE A 55 -5.02 -1.12 -0.19
CA ILE A 55 -5.08 -1.39 1.24
C ILE A 55 -4.82 -2.88 1.47
N ARG A 56 -3.86 -3.20 2.32
CA ARG A 56 -3.59 -4.58 2.74
C ARG A 56 -3.56 -4.68 4.26
N VAL A 57 -4.53 -5.41 4.80
CA VAL A 57 -4.53 -5.85 6.21
C VAL A 57 -3.50 -6.98 6.35
N VAL A 58 -2.52 -6.82 7.23
CA VAL A 58 -1.45 -7.80 7.42
C VAL A 58 -1.85 -8.78 8.51
N PRO A 59 -1.79 -10.11 8.34
CA PRO A 59 -2.09 -11.01 9.45
C PRO A 59 -1.21 -10.69 10.68
N LYS A 60 -1.81 -10.61 11.88
CA LYS A 60 -1.08 -10.33 13.13
C LYS A 60 0.07 -11.31 13.41
N THR A 61 -0.02 -12.53 12.88
CA THR A 61 1.02 -13.56 12.94
C THR A 61 2.28 -13.18 12.15
N LYS A 62 2.16 -12.30 11.16
CA LYS A 62 3.27 -11.79 10.35
C LYS A 62 3.82 -10.47 10.87
N LEU A 63 2.94 -9.54 11.22
CA LEU A 63 3.32 -8.20 11.65
C LEU A 63 2.25 -7.59 12.56
N LYS A 64 2.69 -7.01 13.67
CA LYS A 64 1.89 -6.20 14.59
C LYS A 64 2.75 -5.04 15.09
N ALA A 65 2.12 -3.93 15.46
CA ALA A 65 2.82 -2.82 16.09
C ALA A 65 3.27 -3.19 17.51
N VAL A 66 4.16 -2.38 18.09
CA VAL A 66 4.72 -2.60 19.44
C VAL A 66 3.62 -2.60 20.51
N ASP A 67 2.59 -1.78 20.34
CA ASP A 67 1.42 -1.70 21.21
C ASP A 67 0.38 -2.81 20.95
N GLY A 68 0.65 -3.72 20.01
CA GLY A 68 -0.26 -4.80 19.62
C GLY A 68 -1.23 -4.45 18.51
N SER A 69 -1.21 -3.22 17.97
CA SER A 69 -2.11 -2.79 16.90
C SER A 69 -1.99 -3.65 15.64
N GLN A 70 -3.13 -3.84 14.97
CA GLN A 70 -3.25 -4.44 13.66
C GLN A 70 -2.59 -3.53 12.61
N VAL A 71 -1.55 -4.01 11.95
CA VAL A 71 -0.84 -3.23 10.90
C VAL A 71 -1.58 -3.34 9.57
N ILE A 72 -1.74 -2.20 8.90
CA ILE A 72 -2.31 -2.07 7.57
C ILE A 72 -1.33 -1.32 6.68
N LEU A 73 -0.99 -1.92 5.54
CA LEU A 73 -0.09 -1.34 4.55
C LEU A 73 -0.89 -0.64 3.46
N LEU A 74 -0.46 0.58 3.12
CA LEU A 74 -1.01 1.39 2.05
C LEU A 74 0.04 1.59 0.95
N ASP A 75 -0.25 1.07 -0.24
CA ASP A 75 0.53 1.36 -1.44
C ASP A 75 -0.22 2.40 -2.27
N THR A 76 0.45 3.48 -2.65
CA THR A 76 -0.18 4.57 -3.40
C THR A 76 0.26 4.58 -4.85
N GLU A 77 -0.60 5.12 -5.69
CA GLU A 77 -0.22 5.55 -7.03
C GLU A 77 1.03 6.42 -7.00
N GLY A 78 1.89 6.21 -8.01
CA GLY A 78 3.08 7.01 -8.20
C GLY A 78 2.74 8.30 -8.94
N PHE A 79 3.14 9.43 -8.36
CA PHE A 79 3.01 10.73 -9.01
C PHE A 79 4.07 10.92 -10.12
N PHE A 80 3.84 11.86 -11.04
CA PHE A 80 4.71 12.23 -12.19
C PHE A 80 4.84 11.24 -13.37
N GLY A 81 4.01 10.20 -13.49
CA GLY A 81 4.02 9.30 -14.66
C GLY A 81 3.54 9.98 -15.95
N GLU A 82 4.00 9.54 -17.13
CA GLU A 82 3.46 10.01 -18.41
C GLU A 82 1.95 9.70 -18.47
N GLY A 83 1.12 10.74 -18.60
CA GLY A 83 -0.34 10.64 -18.55
C GLY A 83 -0.98 10.80 -17.16
N ALA A 84 -0.18 10.94 -16.09
CA ALA A 84 -0.68 11.36 -14.77
C ALA A 84 -1.18 12.80 -14.88
N THR A 85 -2.49 12.93 -15.05
CA THR A 85 -3.13 14.25 -15.09
C THR A 85 -2.86 14.90 -13.74
N ARG A 86 -2.34 16.14 -13.73
CA ARG A 86 -2.07 16.99 -12.54
C ARG A 86 -3.27 17.14 -11.56
N LEU A 87 -4.40 16.48 -11.82
CA LEU A 87 -5.61 16.43 -11.02
C LEU A 87 -5.53 15.45 -9.84
N TYR A 88 -4.64 14.46 -9.87
CA TYR A 88 -4.53 13.44 -8.81
C TYR A 88 -3.33 13.63 -7.88
N ASP A 89 -2.37 14.48 -8.28
CA ASP A 89 -1.25 14.86 -7.43
C ASP A 89 -1.69 15.99 -6.49
N ALA A 90 -1.47 15.81 -5.18
CA ALA A 90 -1.68 16.89 -4.22
C ALA A 90 -0.76 18.06 -4.55
N LYS A 91 -1.32 19.28 -4.62
CA LYS A 91 -0.55 20.52 -4.81
C LYS A 91 0.31 20.85 -3.60
#